data_AF-A0A919I8T1-F1
#
_entry.id   AF-A0A919I8T1-F1
#
_cell.length_a   1.000
_cell.length_b   1.000
_cell.length_c   1.000
_cell.angle_alpha   90.00
_cell.angle_beta   90.00
_cell.angle_gamma   90.00
#
_symmetry.space_group_name_H-M   'P 1'
#
loop_
_entity.id
_entity.type
_entity.pdbx_description
1 polymer ?
#
loop_
_entity_poly.entity_id
_entity_poly.type
_entity_poly.pdbx_seq_one_letter_code
_entity_poly.pdbx_strand_id
1 'polypeptide(L)'
;MYRQSILKNAFEGKLSEEWRSKQKNLKTPDVLVAEIKAYRKQQYEKQLKEYKAGKVKEKPKEPKDIAILKDSSNSDIQWALSRLGDIVETTSGGTPSRNNPSYYSGKIPWVKSGELKFNTIINTEEKVTKEAIENSSAKLFPKGTLLVALYGANVGKLAFLGIEAATNQAIAGIFEDPFYELNFLYYYLLFRRTDLLNQSTGGAQPNISQTILNSLPIPLCTIEEQKEIVQQIDKLFSLNAEMEKTIEENLLKSNSLKQGLLQKAFEGKLVEQDPADEPASVLLERIKMERDEYLKKEKERKKTEKPFQIKARKMAEKLKRIMEILKESKKPVSAKTLWQSSIHKDDIDKFYGELKIHIEAGEIKETRNGKESLLELGDRK
;
A
#
# COMPACT_ATOMS: atom_id res chain seq x y z
N MET A 1 -10.24 -6.16 7.95
CA MET A 1 -11.71 -6.28 7.86
C MET A 1 -12.44 -5.75 9.09
N TYR A 2 -11.93 -5.94 10.31
CA TYR A 2 -12.69 -5.59 11.52
C TYR A 2 -12.89 -4.08 11.77
N ARG A 3 -11.86 -3.24 11.54
CA ARG A 3 -11.99 -1.77 11.71
C ARG A 3 -13.06 -1.13 10.82
N GLN A 4 -13.14 -1.53 9.54
CA GLN A 4 -14.17 -1.03 8.62
C GLN A 4 -15.58 -1.46 9.06
N SER A 5 -15.71 -2.67 9.64
CA SER A 5 -16.98 -3.16 10.18
C SER A 5 -17.45 -2.33 11.38
N ILE A 6 -16.53 -1.96 12.29
CA ILE A 6 -16.84 -1.06 13.40
C ILE A 6 -17.33 0.29 12.90
N LEU A 7 -16.58 0.91 11.98
CA LEU A 7 -16.97 2.21 11.41
C LEU A 7 -18.32 2.12 10.69
N LYS A 8 -18.56 1.04 9.95
CA LYS A 8 -19.87 0.79 9.33
C LYS A 8 -20.97 0.72 10.37
N ASN A 9 -20.82 -0.08 11.42
CA ASN A 9 -21.81 -0.16 12.50
C ASN A 9 -21.99 1.17 13.24
N ALA A 10 -20.92 1.97 13.36
CA ALA A 10 -20.96 3.28 13.97
C ALA A 10 -21.85 4.24 13.16
N PHE A 11 -21.61 4.31 11.84
CA PHE A 11 -22.31 5.24 10.96
C PHE A 11 -23.60 4.70 10.34
N GLU A 12 -23.91 3.43 10.58
CA GLU A 12 -25.26 2.86 10.52
C GLU A 12 -25.95 2.96 11.89
N GLY A 13 -25.45 3.77 12.83
CA GLY A 13 -26.03 4.08 14.15
C GLY A 13 -26.29 2.91 15.11
N LYS A 14 -25.76 1.71 14.82
CA LYS A 14 -25.84 0.53 15.71
C LYS A 14 -25.05 0.75 17.01
N LEU A 15 -23.92 1.46 16.93
CA LEU A 15 -23.11 1.72 18.12
C LEU A 15 -23.74 2.72 19.09
N SER A 16 -24.63 3.61 18.61
CA SER A 16 -25.35 4.57 19.46
C SER A 16 -26.77 4.13 19.81
N GLU A 17 -27.23 2.95 19.36
CA GLU A 17 -28.61 2.49 19.51
C GLU A 17 -29.05 2.41 20.98
N GLU A 18 -28.24 1.75 21.82
CA GLU A 18 -28.54 1.63 23.24
C GLU A 18 -28.55 3.01 23.93
N TRP A 19 -27.61 3.87 23.57
CA TRP A 19 -27.55 5.24 24.10
C TRP A 19 -28.79 6.04 23.70
N ARG A 20 -29.22 5.97 22.44
CA ARG A 20 -30.41 6.66 21.92
C ARG A 20 -31.69 6.22 22.64
N SER A 21 -31.84 4.91 22.90
CA SER A 21 -33.02 4.39 23.62
C SER A 21 -33.16 4.92 25.05
N LYS A 22 -32.05 5.36 25.67
CA LYS A 22 -32.03 5.97 27.01
C LYS A 22 -32.30 7.48 26.99
N GLN A 23 -32.24 8.13 25.82
CA GLN A 23 -32.48 9.57 25.70
C GLN A 23 -33.97 9.88 25.58
N LYS A 24 -34.47 10.79 26.43
CA LYS A 24 -35.89 11.16 26.44
C LYS A 24 -36.25 12.24 25.42
N ASN A 25 -35.32 13.15 25.11
CA ASN A 25 -35.56 14.36 24.32
C ASN A 25 -34.46 14.57 23.26
N LEU A 26 -34.25 13.58 22.38
CA LEU A 26 -33.35 13.75 21.25
C LEU A 26 -33.89 14.81 20.30
N LYS A 27 -33.04 15.77 19.94
CA LYS A 27 -33.40 16.83 19.00
C LYS A 27 -33.54 16.24 17.60
N THR A 28 -34.64 16.57 16.92
CA THR A 28 -34.83 16.24 15.51
C THR A 28 -33.84 17.02 14.64
N PRO A 29 -33.50 16.54 13.43
CA PRO A 29 -32.60 17.25 12.53
C PRO A 29 -33.02 18.69 12.20
N ASP A 30 -34.32 18.97 12.03
CA ASP A 30 -34.81 20.33 11.77
C ASP A 30 -34.53 21.29 12.93
N VAL A 31 -34.68 20.81 14.16
CA VAL A 31 -34.34 21.57 15.38
C VAL A 31 -32.85 21.83 15.45
N LEU A 32 -32.01 20.83 15.15
CA LEU A 32 -30.55 21.01 15.12
C LEU A 32 -30.14 22.05 14.06
N VAL A 33 -30.69 21.97 12.85
CA VAL A 33 -30.42 22.95 11.79
C VAL A 33 -30.85 24.36 12.21
N ALA A 34 -32.01 24.50 12.85
CA ALA A 34 -32.48 25.79 13.37
C ALA A 34 -31.53 26.36 14.43
N GLU A 35 -31.04 25.54 15.37
CA GLU A 35 -30.06 25.94 16.38
C GLU A 35 -28.74 26.39 15.76
N ILE A 36 -28.20 25.63 14.80
CA ILE A 36 -26.96 25.98 14.10
C ILE A 36 -27.13 27.32 13.36
N LYS A 37 -28.25 27.50 12.65
CA LYS A 37 -28.55 28.76 11.94
C LYS A 37 -28.66 29.94 12.90
N ALA A 38 -29.36 29.78 14.02
CA ALA A 38 -29.51 30.82 15.03
C ALA A 38 -28.15 31.21 15.65
N TYR A 39 -27.34 30.22 16.03
CA TYR A 39 -25.99 30.45 16.56
C TYR A 39 -25.11 31.20 15.57
N ARG A 40 -25.07 30.77 14.30
CA ARG A 40 -24.24 31.41 13.28
C ARG A 40 -24.70 32.83 12.96
N LYS A 41 -26.01 33.09 12.93
CA LYS A 41 -26.54 34.44 12.77
C LYS A 41 -26.07 35.35 13.91
N GLN A 42 -26.11 34.86 15.15
CA GLN A 42 -25.61 35.61 16.31
C GLN A 42 -24.10 35.91 16.20
N GLN A 43 -23.28 34.91 15.81
CA GLN A 43 -21.84 35.12 15.61
C GLN A 43 -21.55 36.12 14.49
N TYR A 44 -22.27 36.01 13.36
CA TYR A 44 -22.16 36.95 12.25
C TYR A 44 -22.48 38.38 12.67
N GLU A 45 -23.59 38.59 13.38
CA GLU A 45 -23.97 39.92 13.87
C GLU A 45 -22.93 40.50 14.83
N LYS A 46 -22.32 39.67 15.68
CA LYS A 46 -21.22 40.07 16.57
C LYS A 46 -19.99 40.51 15.76
N GLN A 47 -19.53 39.67 14.83
CA GLN A 47 -18.38 39.98 13.97
C GLN A 47 -18.64 41.23 13.11
N LEU A 48 -19.87 41.43 12.64
CA LEU A 48 -20.23 42.59 11.83
C LEU A 48 -20.18 43.89 12.66
N LYS A 49 -20.56 43.84 13.94
CA LYS A 49 -20.39 44.98 14.86
C LYS A 49 -18.91 45.29 15.09
N GLU A 50 -18.07 44.29 15.25
CA GLU A 50 -16.62 44.46 15.42
C GLU A 50 -15.94 45.02 14.17
N TYR A 51 -16.35 44.56 12.98
CA TYR A 51 -15.91 45.10 11.69
C TYR A 51 -16.32 46.59 11.54
N LYS A 52 -17.60 46.91 11.81
CA LYS A 52 -18.08 48.30 11.77
C LYS A 52 -17.38 49.21 12.77
N ALA A 53 -16.89 48.67 13.88
CA ALA A 53 -16.10 49.38 14.88
C ALA A 53 -14.60 49.45 14.53
N GLY A 54 -14.16 48.92 13.38
CA GLY A 54 -12.77 48.93 12.93
C GLY A 54 -11.83 47.98 13.69
N LYS A 55 -12.38 47.06 14.51
CA LYS A 55 -11.58 46.09 15.28
C LYS A 55 -11.06 44.94 14.43
N VAL A 56 -11.76 44.62 13.34
CA VAL A 56 -11.40 43.56 12.39
C VAL A 56 -11.32 44.18 11.00
N LYS A 57 -10.30 43.82 10.23
CA LYS A 57 -10.06 44.39 8.88
C LYS A 57 -10.96 43.80 7.80
N GLU A 58 -11.33 42.53 7.94
CA GLU A 58 -12.14 41.82 6.94
C GLU A 58 -13.62 41.84 7.30
N LYS A 59 -14.46 42.08 6.31
CA LYS A 59 -15.91 42.02 6.47
C LYS A 59 -16.32 40.55 6.64
N PRO A 60 -17.09 40.19 7.68
CA PRO A 60 -17.55 38.82 7.86
C PRO A 60 -18.49 38.42 6.72
N LYS A 61 -18.44 37.14 6.34
CA LYS A 61 -19.33 36.55 5.33
C LYS A 61 -20.65 36.17 5.98
N GLU A 62 -21.74 36.34 5.24
CA GLU A 62 -23.05 35.88 5.71
C GLU A 62 -23.03 34.36 5.92
N PRO A 63 -23.70 33.85 6.98
CA PRO A 63 -23.80 32.42 7.21
C PRO A 63 -24.43 31.71 6.02
N LYS A 64 -23.84 30.57 5.65
CA LYS A 64 -24.41 29.69 4.62
C LYS A 64 -25.73 29.11 5.11
N ASP A 65 -26.65 28.92 4.18
CA ASP A 65 -27.82 28.09 4.43
C ASP A 65 -27.39 26.62 4.62
N ILE A 66 -28.23 25.85 5.32
CA ILE A 66 -27.99 24.43 5.60
C ILE A 66 -29.13 23.64 4.97
N ALA A 67 -28.77 22.80 4.00
CA ALA A 67 -29.71 21.94 3.31
C ALA A 67 -29.74 20.53 3.92
N ILE A 68 -30.92 20.10 4.36
CA ILE A 68 -31.17 18.69 4.66
C ILE A 68 -31.33 17.95 3.33
N LEU A 69 -30.45 16.98 3.09
CA LEU A 69 -30.48 16.11 1.94
C LEU A 69 -31.55 15.03 2.17
N LYS A 70 -32.44 14.84 1.20
CA LYS A 70 -33.46 13.78 1.25
C LYS A 70 -32.74 12.44 1.15
N ASP A 71 -32.88 11.60 2.17
CA ASP A 71 -32.32 10.26 2.16
C ASP A 71 -33.14 9.36 1.23
N SER A 72 -32.46 8.62 0.35
CA SER A 72 -33.06 7.58 -0.50
C SER A 72 -32.81 6.17 0.05
N SER A 73 -32.10 6.05 1.19
CA SER A 73 -31.73 4.78 1.80
C SER A 73 -32.65 4.42 2.96
N ASN A 74 -33.33 3.29 2.79
CA ASN A 74 -34.31 2.74 3.70
C ASN A 74 -33.59 2.02 4.87
N SER A 75 -32.91 2.79 5.73
CA SER A 75 -32.29 2.26 6.95
C SER A 75 -33.04 2.77 8.18
N ASP A 76 -33.21 1.92 9.19
CA ASP A 76 -33.99 2.18 10.41
C ASP A 76 -33.44 3.33 11.31
N ILE A 77 -32.47 4.11 10.81
CA ILE A 77 -31.80 5.18 11.53
C ILE A 77 -31.88 6.47 10.69
N GLN A 78 -32.79 7.35 11.07
CA GLN A 78 -33.07 8.61 10.39
C GLN A 78 -32.12 9.74 10.85
N TRP A 79 -30.81 9.59 10.69
CA TRP A 79 -30.00 10.80 10.62
C TRP A 79 -30.31 11.48 9.31
N ALA A 80 -30.76 12.74 9.38
CA ALA A 80 -30.74 13.56 8.18
C ALA A 80 -29.29 13.78 7.76
N LEU A 81 -29.06 13.94 6.46
CA LEU A 81 -27.74 14.26 5.95
C LEU A 81 -27.68 15.74 5.58
N SER A 82 -26.52 16.37 5.77
CA SER A 82 -26.21 17.70 5.24
C SER A 82 -24.86 17.68 4.56
N ARG A 83 -24.57 18.68 3.73
CA ARG A 83 -23.24 18.80 3.11
C ARG A 83 -22.22 19.25 4.15
N LEU A 84 -21.02 18.65 4.12
CA LEU A 84 -19.92 19.00 5.02
C LEU A 84 -19.64 20.51 5.01
N GLY A 85 -19.53 21.12 3.83
CA GLY A 85 -19.20 22.54 3.70
C GLY A 85 -20.31 23.51 4.15
N ASP A 86 -21.51 22.99 4.44
CA ASP A 86 -22.62 23.75 5.02
C ASP A 86 -22.57 23.69 6.55
N ILE A 87 -21.92 22.68 7.16
CA ILE A 87 -21.87 22.47 8.62
C ILE A 87 -20.52 22.88 9.23
N VAL A 88 -19.41 22.64 8.56
CA VAL A 88 -18.08 22.99 9.08
C VAL A 88 -17.34 23.91 8.12
N GLU A 89 -16.52 24.80 8.69
CA GLU A 89 -15.65 25.64 7.89
C GLU A 89 -14.45 24.84 7.37
N THR A 90 -14.18 24.98 6.07
CA THR A 90 -13.01 24.37 5.43
C THR A 90 -12.26 25.38 4.58
N THR A 91 -10.94 25.24 4.51
CA THR A 91 -10.11 25.96 3.54
C THR A 91 -8.94 25.09 3.12
N SER A 92 -8.59 25.17 1.83
CA SER A 92 -7.28 24.70 1.39
C SER A 92 -6.16 25.62 1.89
N GLY A 93 -4.98 25.03 2.05
CA GLY A 93 -3.74 25.78 2.28
C GLY A 93 -3.22 26.47 1.02
N GLY A 94 -1.94 26.88 1.07
CA GLY A 94 -1.30 27.59 -0.02
C GLY A 94 0.21 27.34 -0.06
N THR A 95 0.78 27.47 -1.25
CA THR A 95 2.23 27.28 -1.46
C THR A 95 2.87 28.62 -1.79
N PRO A 96 3.76 29.13 -0.91
CA PRO A 96 4.60 30.27 -1.24
C PRO A 96 5.46 29.97 -2.47
N SER A 97 5.81 30.99 -3.25
CA SER A 97 6.62 30.79 -4.47
C SER A 97 7.93 30.08 -4.16
N ARG A 98 8.17 28.93 -4.81
CA ARG A 98 9.44 28.18 -4.69
C ARG A 98 10.63 28.92 -5.31
N ASN A 99 10.37 29.92 -6.14
CA ASN A 99 11.40 30.79 -6.71
C ASN A 99 11.96 31.81 -5.71
N ASN A 100 11.38 31.91 -4.51
CA ASN A 100 11.93 32.73 -3.43
C ASN A 100 12.38 31.84 -2.25
N PRO A 101 13.65 31.41 -2.22
CA PRO A 101 14.17 30.54 -1.17
C PRO A 101 14.06 31.12 0.24
N SER A 102 14.05 32.46 0.40
CA SER A 102 13.94 33.10 1.71
C SER A 102 12.60 32.80 2.39
N TYR A 103 11.56 32.45 1.62
CA TYR A 103 10.28 32.04 2.17
C TYR A 103 10.34 30.74 2.96
N TYR A 104 11.38 29.92 2.77
CA TYR A 104 11.52 28.59 3.36
C TYR A 104 12.61 28.51 4.44
N SER A 105 13.18 29.64 4.84
CA SER A 105 14.19 29.72 5.92
C SER A 105 13.59 30.17 7.27
N GLY A 106 12.27 30.02 7.44
CA GLY A 106 11.55 30.49 8.61
C GLY A 106 11.39 29.46 9.72
N LYS A 107 10.50 29.78 10.66
CA LYS A 107 10.23 28.93 11.84
C LYS A 107 8.80 28.38 11.87
N ILE A 108 7.91 28.86 10.99
CA ILE A 108 6.51 28.46 10.98
C ILE A 108 6.40 27.09 10.29
N PRO A 109 5.89 26.05 10.96
CA PRO A 109 5.74 24.73 10.33
C PRO A 109 4.90 24.80 9.06
N TRP A 110 5.35 24.13 7.99
CA TRP A 110 4.63 24.08 6.73
C TRP A 110 4.42 22.63 6.28
N VAL A 111 3.19 22.16 6.44
CA VAL A 111 2.80 20.76 6.24
C VAL A 111 2.59 20.46 4.76
N LYS A 112 3.22 19.40 4.28
CA LYS A 112 2.98 18.80 2.95
C LYS A 112 2.05 17.59 3.06
N SER A 113 1.31 17.31 1.99
CA SER A 113 0.37 16.17 1.95
C SER A 113 1.02 14.80 2.22
N GLY A 114 2.33 14.65 1.99
CA GLY A 114 3.09 13.44 2.34
C GLY A 114 3.30 13.20 3.83
N GLU A 115 3.09 14.22 4.66
CA GLU A 115 3.24 14.16 6.12
C GLU A 115 1.93 13.70 6.81
N LEU A 116 0.81 13.65 6.07
CA LEU A 116 -0.45 13.10 6.58
C LEU A 116 -0.38 11.57 6.57
N LYS A 117 -0.33 10.97 7.76
CA LYS A 117 -0.15 9.52 7.95
C LYS A 117 -1.10 8.96 9.02
N PHE A 118 -2.32 9.52 9.14
CA PHE A 118 -3.29 9.17 10.18
C PHE A 118 -2.73 9.42 11.58
N ASN A 119 -2.02 10.55 11.74
CA ASN A 119 -1.24 10.91 12.91
C ASN A 119 -1.60 12.31 13.43
N THR A 120 -1.00 12.67 14.56
CA THR A 120 -0.96 14.07 15.02
C THR A 120 0.38 14.69 14.62
N ILE A 121 0.35 15.80 13.88
CA ILE A 121 1.54 16.49 13.38
C ILE A 121 2.04 17.46 14.45
N ILE A 122 3.24 17.20 14.98
CA ILE A 122 3.90 18.02 16.00
C ILE A 122 5.20 18.66 15.53
N ASN A 123 5.62 18.37 14.30
CA ASN A 123 6.74 19.00 13.61
C ASN A 123 6.59 18.77 12.09
N THR A 124 7.28 19.57 11.28
CA THR A 124 7.30 19.45 9.81
C THR A 124 8.71 19.40 9.26
N GLU A 125 8.86 18.80 8.08
CA GLU A 125 10.14 18.78 7.34
C GLU A 125 10.58 20.18 6.91
N GLU A 126 9.64 20.99 6.42
CA GLU A 126 9.90 22.34 5.94
C GLU A 126 9.19 23.36 6.81
N LYS A 127 9.75 24.57 6.87
CA LYS A 127 9.20 25.70 7.61
C LYS A 127 9.21 26.92 6.71
N VAL A 128 8.25 27.81 6.90
CA VAL A 128 8.12 29.05 6.15
C VAL A 128 8.28 30.28 7.05
N THR A 129 8.62 31.41 6.44
CA THR A 129 8.71 32.69 7.13
C THR A 129 7.33 33.33 7.30
N LYS A 130 7.22 34.30 8.21
CA LYS A 130 6.00 35.11 8.35
C LYS A 130 5.71 35.89 7.07
N GLU A 131 6.75 36.43 6.44
CA GLU A 131 6.67 37.12 5.15
C GLU A 131 6.07 36.23 4.05
N ALA A 132 6.40 34.93 4.03
CA ALA A 132 5.84 33.98 3.09
C ALA A 132 4.32 33.82 3.25
N ILE A 133 3.81 33.86 4.48
CA ILE A 133 2.36 33.80 4.75
C ILE A 133 1.70 35.11 4.34
N GLU A 134 2.29 36.25 4.69
CA GLU A 134 1.73 37.58 4.39
C GLU A 134 1.69 37.89 2.87
N ASN A 135 2.63 37.34 2.10
CA ASN A 135 2.80 37.62 0.67
C ASN A 135 2.45 36.43 -0.24
N SER A 136 1.71 35.43 0.25
CA SER A 136 1.24 34.32 -0.58
C SER A 136 -0.17 33.88 -0.22
N SER A 137 -0.65 32.81 -0.86
CA SER A 137 -1.92 32.17 -0.51
C SER A 137 -1.82 31.24 0.70
N ALA A 138 -0.63 31.06 1.28
CA ALA A 138 -0.45 30.24 2.47
C ALA A 138 -1.22 30.84 3.65
N LYS A 139 -1.84 29.96 4.45
CA LYS A 139 -2.66 30.33 5.60
C LYS A 139 -2.19 29.56 6.81
N LEU A 140 -2.27 30.20 7.96
CA LEU A 140 -1.95 29.58 9.24
C LEU A 140 -3.21 28.91 9.80
N PHE A 141 -3.10 27.63 10.14
CA PHE A 141 -4.17 26.85 10.75
C PHE A 141 -3.88 26.59 12.22
N PRO A 142 -4.88 26.75 13.10
CA PRO A 142 -4.69 26.55 14.53
C PRO A 142 -4.43 25.09 14.86
N LYS A 143 -3.80 24.87 16.02
CA LYS A 143 -3.73 23.55 16.66
C LYS A 143 -5.14 22.98 16.83
N GLY A 144 -5.29 21.68 16.59
CA GLY A 144 -6.58 20.96 16.64
C GLY A 144 -7.26 20.82 15.28
N THR A 145 -6.84 21.58 14.26
CA THR A 145 -7.41 21.47 12.91
C THR A 145 -7.26 20.06 12.34
N LEU A 146 -8.34 19.51 11.78
CA LEU A 146 -8.33 18.25 11.04
C LEU A 146 -7.89 18.50 9.60
N LEU A 147 -6.86 17.81 9.15
CA LEU A 147 -6.29 17.93 7.81
C LEU A 147 -6.72 16.76 6.92
N VAL A 148 -7.06 17.06 5.67
CA VAL A 148 -7.42 16.08 4.63
C VAL A 148 -6.55 16.31 3.39
N ALA A 149 -5.85 15.27 2.94
CA ALA A 149 -5.12 15.30 1.68
C ALA A 149 -6.09 15.20 0.49
N LEU A 150 -6.05 16.18 -0.40
CA LEU A 150 -6.98 16.35 -1.51
C LEU A 150 -6.56 15.58 -2.78
N TYR A 151 -5.28 15.63 -3.18
CA TYR A 151 -4.82 15.05 -4.45
C TYR A 151 -3.44 14.41 -4.39
N GLY A 152 -3.14 13.55 -5.36
CA GLY A 152 -1.87 12.81 -5.50
C GLY A 152 -1.85 11.47 -4.74
N ALA A 153 -0.67 10.90 -4.53
CA ALA A 153 -0.54 9.57 -3.90
C ALA A 153 -1.09 9.48 -2.45
N ASN A 154 -1.40 10.61 -1.82
CA ASN A 154 -1.85 10.70 -0.43
C ASN A 154 -3.35 11.01 -0.29
N VAL A 155 -4.14 11.00 -1.38
CA VAL A 155 -5.58 11.33 -1.34
C VAL A 155 -6.31 10.59 -0.23
N GLY A 156 -7.12 11.35 0.52
CA GLY A 156 -7.96 10.84 1.60
C GLY A 156 -7.17 10.39 2.84
N LYS A 157 -5.86 10.65 2.92
CA LYS A 157 -5.13 10.56 4.19
C LYS A 157 -5.51 11.73 5.09
N LEU A 158 -5.53 11.47 6.38
CA LEU A 158 -5.98 12.39 7.42
C LEU A 158 -4.86 12.64 8.43
N ALA A 159 -4.88 13.77 9.11
CA ALA A 159 -4.07 14.03 10.30
C ALA A 159 -4.67 15.15 11.14
N PHE A 160 -4.33 15.21 12.42
CA PHE A 160 -4.61 16.38 13.27
C PHE A 160 -3.38 17.27 13.39
N LEU A 161 -3.58 18.59 13.44
CA LEU A 161 -2.53 19.51 13.82
C LEU A 161 -2.33 19.51 15.34
N GLY A 162 -1.17 19.02 15.81
CA GLY A 162 -0.75 19.14 17.21
C GLY A 162 -0.09 20.48 17.54
N ILE A 163 0.22 21.27 16.51
CA ILE A 163 0.83 22.60 16.55
C ILE A 163 0.14 23.51 15.54
N GLU A 164 0.24 24.82 15.72
CA GLU A 164 -0.13 25.79 14.69
C GLU A 164 0.83 25.65 13.49
N ALA A 165 0.28 25.58 12.28
CA ALA A 165 1.05 25.34 11.06
C ALA A 165 0.35 25.88 9.82
N ALA A 166 1.12 26.25 8.80
CA ALA A 166 0.59 26.45 7.46
C ALA A 166 0.63 25.13 6.69
N THR A 167 -0.16 25.01 5.62
CA THR A 167 -0.17 23.79 4.77
C THR A 167 -0.05 24.15 3.31
N ASN A 168 0.41 23.21 2.48
CA ASN A 168 0.37 23.36 1.04
C ASN A 168 -1.08 23.30 0.49
N GLN A 169 -1.27 23.61 -0.79
CA GLN A 169 -2.59 23.64 -1.44
C GLN A 169 -3.19 22.24 -1.70
N ALA A 170 -2.43 21.18 -1.41
CA ALA A 170 -2.89 19.79 -1.50
C ALA A 170 -3.59 19.29 -0.24
N ILE A 171 -3.74 20.16 0.76
CA ILE A 171 -4.38 19.87 2.03
C ILE A 171 -5.54 20.84 2.24
N ALA A 172 -6.69 20.31 2.63
CA ALA A 172 -7.77 21.07 3.23
C ALA A 172 -7.73 20.93 4.75
N GLY A 173 -7.84 22.06 5.45
CA GLY A 173 -8.13 22.10 6.89
C GLY A 173 -9.63 22.16 7.13
N ILE A 174 -10.09 21.44 8.15
CA ILE A 174 -11.43 21.48 8.71
C ILE A 174 -11.31 21.96 10.17
N PHE A 175 -11.99 23.05 10.48
CA PHE A 175 -11.85 23.74 11.76
C PHE A 175 -12.90 23.30 12.77
N GLU A 176 -12.64 23.59 14.04
CA GLU A 176 -13.54 23.30 15.15
C GLU A 176 -14.90 23.97 14.95
N ASP A 177 -15.98 23.23 15.24
CA ASP A 177 -17.35 23.72 15.20
C ASP A 177 -18.09 23.35 16.51
N PRO A 178 -18.89 24.25 17.09
CA PRO A 178 -19.60 23.96 18.35
C PRO A 178 -20.63 22.83 18.27
N PHE A 179 -21.10 22.51 17.06
CA PHE A 179 -22.14 21.49 16.81
C PHE A 179 -21.58 20.25 16.12
N TYR A 180 -20.28 20.22 15.81
CA TYR A 180 -19.67 19.11 15.10
C TYR A 180 -18.28 18.76 15.64
N GLU A 181 -18.13 17.53 16.11
CA GLU A 181 -16.91 17.04 16.71
C GLU A 181 -15.93 16.55 15.62
N LEU A 182 -14.65 16.96 15.72
CA LEU A 182 -13.66 16.67 14.68
C LEU A 182 -13.18 15.22 14.67
N ASN A 183 -13.12 14.50 15.79
CA ASN A 183 -12.84 13.06 15.82
C ASN A 183 -13.97 12.22 15.19
N PHE A 184 -15.22 12.63 15.35
CA PHE A 184 -16.39 12.04 14.70
C PHE A 184 -16.28 12.23 13.19
N LEU A 185 -15.94 13.44 12.75
CA LEU A 185 -15.68 13.71 11.34
C LEU A 185 -14.45 12.95 10.81
N TYR A 186 -13.38 12.83 11.60
CA TYR A 186 -12.22 12.02 11.26
C TYR A 186 -12.61 10.55 11.01
N TYR A 187 -13.38 9.94 11.92
CA TYR A 187 -13.86 8.57 11.74
C TYR A 187 -14.83 8.44 10.57
N TYR A 188 -15.68 9.43 10.33
CA TYR A 188 -16.60 9.42 9.20
C TYR A 188 -15.86 9.53 7.86
N LEU A 189 -14.86 10.41 7.76
CA LEU A 189 -14.01 10.52 6.58
C LEU A 189 -13.19 9.25 6.36
N LEU A 190 -12.73 8.60 7.43
CA LEU A 190 -12.06 7.31 7.35
C LEU A 190 -13.01 6.22 6.81
N PHE A 191 -14.26 6.20 7.26
CA PHE A 191 -15.30 5.30 6.78
C PHE A 191 -15.62 5.51 5.29
N ARG A 192 -15.81 6.78 4.88
CA ARG A 192 -16.17 7.18 3.50
C ARG A 192 -14.98 7.25 2.55
N ARG A 193 -13.76 6.94 3.00
CA ARG A 193 -12.53 7.10 2.21
C ARG A 193 -12.58 6.35 0.88
N THR A 194 -13.09 5.12 0.86
CA THR A 194 -13.24 4.34 -0.38
C THR A 194 -14.18 5.01 -1.37
N ASP A 195 -15.29 5.55 -0.89
CA ASP A 195 -16.28 6.23 -1.72
C ASP A 195 -15.70 7.51 -2.32
N LEU A 196 -14.99 8.28 -1.50
CA LEU A 196 -14.31 9.49 -1.92
C LEU A 196 -13.24 9.22 -2.99
N LEU A 197 -12.51 8.11 -2.87
CA LEU A 197 -11.53 7.69 -3.87
C LEU A 197 -12.20 7.24 -5.18
N ASN A 198 -13.33 6.54 -5.10
CA ASN A 198 -14.08 6.10 -6.29
C ASN A 198 -14.74 7.26 -7.05
N GLN A 199 -15.04 8.37 -6.37
CA GLN A 199 -15.56 9.60 -6.99
C GLN A 199 -14.47 10.49 -7.60
N SER A 200 -13.20 10.13 -7.44
CA SER A 200 -12.09 10.95 -7.89
C SER A 200 -11.94 10.94 -9.42
N THR A 201 -11.82 12.13 -10.01
CA THR A 201 -11.70 12.31 -11.46
C THR A 201 -10.23 12.34 -11.87
N GLY A 202 -9.80 11.47 -12.80
CA GLY A 202 -8.47 11.49 -13.41
C GLY A 202 -7.89 10.10 -13.63
N GLY A 203 -7.54 9.76 -14.88
CA GLY A 203 -7.15 8.39 -15.28
C GLY A 203 -5.85 7.82 -14.67
N ALA A 204 -5.02 8.65 -13.99
CA ALA A 204 -3.73 8.23 -13.44
C ALA A 204 -3.47 8.64 -11.97
N GLN A 205 -4.10 9.71 -11.46
CA GLN A 205 -4.00 10.13 -10.06
C GLN A 205 -5.38 10.51 -9.51
N PRO A 206 -5.82 9.90 -8.40
CA PRO A 206 -7.05 10.31 -7.74
C PRO A 206 -6.92 11.76 -7.24
N ASN A 207 -7.98 12.55 -7.41
CA ASN A 207 -8.14 13.92 -6.91
C ASN A 207 -9.53 14.12 -6.30
N ILE A 208 -9.58 14.47 -5.02
CA ILE A 208 -10.74 14.98 -4.31
C ILE A 208 -10.57 16.50 -4.23
N SER A 209 -11.32 17.25 -5.03
CA SER A 209 -11.31 18.72 -4.92
C SER A 209 -11.95 19.17 -3.60
N GLN A 210 -11.65 20.40 -3.16
CA GLN A 210 -12.33 20.98 -1.99
C GLN A 210 -13.85 21.05 -2.20
N THR A 211 -14.31 21.22 -3.44
CA THR A 211 -15.74 21.17 -3.80
C THR A 211 -16.34 19.79 -3.54
N ILE A 212 -15.65 18.72 -3.94
CA ILE A 212 -16.09 17.34 -3.65
C ILE A 212 -16.15 17.11 -2.14
N LEU A 213 -15.10 17.48 -1.40
CA LEU A 213 -15.07 17.37 0.05
C LEU A 213 -16.25 18.11 0.71
N ASN A 214 -16.50 19.35 0.30
CA ASN A 214 -17.59 20.17 0.85
C ASN A 214 -18.97 19.63 0.49
N SER A 215 -19.11 18.88 -0.62
CA SER A 215 -20.38 18.26 -1.03
C SER A 215 -20.68 16.95 -0.32
N LEU A 216 -19.72 16.38 0.40
CA LEU A 216 -19.87 15.10 1.08
C LEU A 216 -21.07 15.14 2.05
N PRO A 217 -22.05 14.25 1.89
CA PRO A 217 -23.13 14.08 2.86
C PRO A 217 -22.58 13.58 4.19
N ILE A 218 -22.82 14.31 5.26
CA ILE A 218 -22.45 13.98 6.64
C ILE A 218 -23.71 13.87 7.51
N PRO A 219 -23.75 12.97 8.51
CA PRO A 219 -24.90 12.79 9.37
C PRO A 219 -25.12 13.98 10.32
N LEU A 220 -26.38 14.39 10.47
CA LEU A 220 -26.81 15.38 11.43
C LEU A 220 -27.35 14.69 12.69
N CYS A 221 -26.48 14.55 13.68
CA CYS A 221 -26.81 14.09 15.03
C CYS A 221 -26.31 15.09 16.08
N THR A 222 -26.83 14.98 17.31
CA THR A 222 -26.45 15.91 18.38
C THR A 222 -24.98 15.74 18.76
N ILE A 223 -24.36 16.79 19.31
CA ILE A 223 -22.96 16.73 19.73
C ILE A 223 -22.71 15.64 20.80
N GLU A 224 -23.71 15.36 21.63
CA GLU A 224 -23.67 14.27 22.61
C GLU A 224 -23.65 12.90 21.94
N GLU A 225 -24.47 12.69 20.91
CA GLU A 225 -24.47 11.44 20.15
C GLU A 225 -23.14 11.24 19.39
N GLN A 226 -22.60 12.31 18.79
CA GLN A 226 -21.30 12.26 18.12
C GLN A 226 -20.19 11.81 19.08
N LYS A 227 -20.17 12.38 20.30
CA LYS A 227 -19.21 12.01 21.36
C LYS A 227 -19.38 10.56 21.83
N GLU A 228 -20.61 10.09 21.99
CA GLU A 228 -20.89 8.68 22.32
C GLU A 228 -20.33 7.77 21.22
N ILE A 229 -20.59 8.07 19.95
CA ILE A 229 -20.10 7.27 18.83
C ILE A 229 -18.58 7.21 18.80
N VAL A 230 -17.91 8.36 18.97
CA VAL A 230 -16.44 8.44 19.06
C VAL A 230 -15.93 7.56 20.21
N GLN A 231 -16.54 7.66 21.40
CA GLN A 231 -16.14 6.86 22.56
C GLN A 231 -16.28 5.35 22.30
N GLN A 232 -17.37 4.92 21.65
CA GLN A 232 -17.58 3.51 21.32
C GLN A 232 -16.56 3.02 20.26
N ILE A 233 -16.26 3.83 19.24
CA ILE A 233 -15.24 3.50 18.24
C ILE A 233 -13.88 3.36 18.91
N ASP A 234 -13.47 4.32 19.74
CA ASP A 234 -12.18 4.31 20.45
C ASP A 234 -12.03 3.08 21.34
N LYS A 235 -13.09 2.74 22.09
CA LYS A 235 -13.14 1.55 22.94
C LYS A 235 -12.93 0.28 22.13
N LEU A 236 -13.69 0.12 21.03
CA LEU A 236 -13.61 -1.07 20.18
C LEU A 236 -12.27 -1.16 19.45
N PHE A 237 -11.70 -0.04 19.00
CA PHE A 237 -10.38 -0.01 18.38
C PHE A 237 -9.27 -0.39 19.36
N SER A 238 -9.36 0.10 20.60
CA SER A 238 -8.42 -0.27 21.67
C SER A 238 -8.50 -1.76 22.00
N LEU A 239 -9.72 -2.30 22.15
CA LEU A 239 -9.92 -3.73 22.39
C LEU A 239 -9.35 -4.59 21.25
N ASN A 240 -9.52 -4.18 20.00
CA ASN A 240 -8.93 -4.91 18.87
C ASN A 240 -7.41 -4.90 18.90
N ALA A 241 -6.79 -3.76 19.21
CA ALA A 241 -5.35 -3.67 19.29
C ALA A 241 -4.80 -4.59 20.39
N GLU A 242 -5.50 -4.69 21.53
CA GLU A 242 -5.15 -5.62 22.60
C GLU A 242 -5.32 -7.09 22.20
N MET A 243 -6.42 -7.42 21.50
CA MET A 243 -6.64 -8.77 20.97
C MET A 243 -5.58 -9.16 19.92
N GLU A 244 -5.26 -8.25 18.99
CA GLU A 244 -4.21 -8.45 17.99
C GLU A 244 -2.86 -8.76 18.66
N LYS A 245 -2.49 -7.97 19.68
CA LYS A 245 -1.27 -8.20 20.47
C LYS A 245 -1.29 -9.55 21.19
N THR A 246 -2.40 -9.90 21.81
CA THR A 246 -2.56 -11.16 22.55
C THR A 246 -2.41 -12.37 21.62
N ILE A 247 -2.98 -12.29 20.41
CA ILE A 247 -2.85 -13.34 19.39
C ILE A 247 -1.39 -13.50 18.97
N GLU A 248 -0.68 -12.39 18.72
CA GLU A 248 0.74 -12.42 18.35
C GLU A 248 1.61 -13.05 19.45
N GLU A 249 1.41 -12.64 20.71
CA GLU A 249 2.12 -13.23 21.85
C GLU A 249 1.84 -14.73 22.00
N ASN A 250 0.60 -15.15 21.81
CA ASN A 250 0.22 -16.56 21.89
C ASN A 250 0.81 -17.39 20.74
N LEU A 251 0.91 -16.83 19.55
CA LEU A 251 1.59 -17.48 18.41
C LEU A 251 3.09 -17.68 18.71
N LEU A 252 3.76 -16.67 19.28
CA LEU A 252 5.15 -16.78 19.69
C LEU A 252 5.33 -17.85 20.77
N LYS A 253 4.50 -17.83 21.83
CA LYS A 253 4.51 -18.85 22.90
C LYS A 253 4.28 -20.26 22.36
N SER A 254 3.32 -20.43 21.46
CA SER A 254 3.03 -21.72 20.81
C SER A 254 4.22 -22.23 20.01
N ASN A 255 4.91 -21.37 19.27
CA ASN A 255 6.11 -21.74 18.52
C ASN A 255 7.27 -22.14 19.45
N SER A 256 7.51 -21.38 20.52
CA SER A 256 8.54 -21.73 21.51
C SER A 256 8.21 -23.04 22.23
N LEU A 257 6.95 -23.25 22.62
CA LEU A 257 6.52 -24.51 23.24
C LEU A 257 6.72 -25.69 22.30
N LYS A 258 6.37 -25.53 21.02
CA LYS A 258 6.59 -26.57 20.00
C LYS A 258 8.07 -26.89 19.84
N GLN A 259 8.95 -25.88 19.82
CA GLN A 259 10.40 -26.10 19.76
C GLN A 259 10.92 -26.84 21.01
N GLY A 260 10.50 -26.42 22.20
CA GLY A 260 10.87 -27.08 23.45
C GLY A 260 10.34 -28.51 23.54
N LEU A 261 9.14 -28.77 23.03
CA LEU A 261 8.56 -30.11 22.96
C LEU A 261 9.34 -30.99 21.97
N LEU A 262 9.67 -30.48 20.79
CA LEU A 262 10.49 -31.20 19.81
C LEU A 262 11.89 -31.50 20.37
N GLN A 263 12.52 -30.54 21.05
CA GLN A 263 13.80 -30.76 21.71
C GLN A 263 13.69 -31.89 22.74
N LYS A 264 12.69 -31.83 23.64
CA LYS A 264 12.45 -32.91 24.61
C LYS A 264 12.14 -34.25 23.93
N ALA A 265 11.46 -34.24 22.78
CA ALA A 265 11.17 -35.44 22.00
C ALA A 265 12.46 -36.08 21.48
N PHE A 266 13.34 -35.29 20.86
CA PHE A 266 14.63 -35.76 20.34
C PHE A 266 15.62 -36.14 21.45
N GLU A 267 15.52 -35.54 22.64
CA GLU A 267 16.29 -35.94 23.82
C GLU A 267 15.74 -37.21 24.50
N GLY A 268 14.62 -37.78 24.02
CA GLY A 268 13.99 -38.96 24.63
C GLY A 268 13.31 -38.67 25.98
N LYS A 269 13.11 -37.39 26.35
CA LYS A 269 12.56 -36.99 27.65
C LYS A 269 11.02 -36.94 27.70
N LEU A 270 10.35 -37.27 26.60
CA LEU A 270 8.88 -37.26 26.53
C LEU A 270 8.24 -38.58 26.95
N VAL A 271 9.01 -39.66 27.01
CA VAL A 271 8.56 -41.00 27.40
C VAL A 271 9.59 -41.64 28.31
N GLU A 272 9.17 -42.57 29.16
CA GLU A 272 10.08 -43.39 29.94
C GLU A 272 11.02 -44.18 29.01
N GLN A 273 12.31 -44.19 29.33
CA GLN A 273 13.34 -44.86 28.54
C GLN A 273 13.55 -46.27 29.10
N ASP A 274 13.66 -47.26 28.22
CA ASP A 274 14.02 -48.63 28.63
C ASP A 274 15.53 -48.66 28.96
N PRO A 275 15.94 -49.05 30.19
CA PRO A 275 17.35 -49.19 30.54
C PRO A 275 18.13 -50.21 29.70
N ALA A 276 17.43 -51.12 29.01
CA ALA A 276 18.02 -52.10 28.11
C ALA A 276 18.33 -51.55 26.70
N ASP A 277 17.82 -50.36 26.34
CA ASP A 277 18.08 -49.76 25.03
C ASP A 277 19.54 -49.33 24.87
N GLU A 278 20.10 -49.56 23.68
CA GLU A 278 21.47 -49.11 23.38
C GLU A 278 21.54 -47.57 23.34
N PRO A 279 22.58 -46.93 23.92
CA PRO A 279 22.73 -45.49 23.84
C PRO A 279 22.89 -45.02 22.39
N ALA A 280 22.18 -43.94 22.02
CA ALA A 280 22.23 -43.38 20.66
C ALA A 280 23.65 -42.99 20.21
N SER A 281 24.57 -42.69 21.13
CA SER A 281 25.99 -42.44 20.83
C SER A 281 26.66 -43.65 20.16
N VAL A 282 26.37 -44.86 20.63
CA VAL A 282 26.94 -46.11 20.11
C VAL A 282 26.42 -46.39 18.69
N LEU A 283 25.12 -46.17 18.45
CA LEU A 283 24.53 -46.27 17.12
C LEU A 283 25.12 -45.23 16.14
N LEU A 284 25.31 -43.98 16.59
CA LEU A 284 25.90 -42.92 15.76
C LEU A 284 27.35 -43.21 15.37
N GLU A 285 28.15 -43.79 16.26
CA GLU A 285 29.51 -44.25 15.94
C GLU A 285 29.49 -45.35 14.88
N ARG A 286 28.58 -46.33 15.01
CA ARG A 286 28.40 -47.40 14.01
C ARG A 286 28.02 -46.85 12.64
N ILE A 287 27.04 -45.94 12.58
CA ILE A 287 26.60 -45.29 11.33
C ILE A 287 27.74 -44.47 10.71
N LYS A 288 28.54 -43.75 11.52
CA LYS A 288 29.71 -43.02 11.03
C LYS A 288 30.74 -43.96 10.41
N MET A 289 31.07 -45.05 11.10
CA MET A 289 32.01 -46.04 10.59
C MET A 289 31.53 -46.68 9.28
N GLU A 290 30.27 -47.09 9.22
CA GLU A 290 29.65 -47.65 8.00
C GLU A 290 29.63 -46.65 6.85
N ARG A 291 29.30 -45.38 7.12
CA ARG A 291 29.32 -44.32 6.13
C ARG A 291 30.74 -44.05 5.61
N ASP A 292 31.72 -44.01 6.49
CA ASP A 292 33.12 -43.78 6.11
C ASP A 292 33.66 -44.95 5.29
N GLU A 293 33.29 -46.19 5.64
CA GLU A 293 33.59 -47.36 4.81
C GLU A 293 32.90 -47.31 3.45
N TYR A 294 31.62 -46.94 3.40
CA TYR A 294 30.89 -46.77 2.15
C TYR A 294 31.57 -45.74 1.26
N LEU A 295 31.92 -44.58 1.81
CA LEU A 295 32.61 -43.51 1.07
C LEU A 295 34.02 -43.93 0.62
N LYS A 296 34.74 -44.75 1.41
CA LYS A 296 36.01 -45.36 0.99
C LYS A 296 35.81 -46.32 -0.18
N LYS A 297 34.86 -47.24 -0.08
CA LYS A 297 34.49 -48.20 -1.14
C LYS A 297 34.03 -47.48 -2.41
N GLU A 298 33.30 -46.36 -2.29
CA GLU A 298 32.86 -45.56 -3.44
C GLU A 298 34.02 -44.80 -4.10
N LYS A 299 34.96 -44.26 -3.33
CA LYS A 299 36.21 -43.68 -3.86
C LYS A 299 37.07 -44.74 -4.55
N GLU A 300 37.12 -45.95 -4.03
CA GLU A 300 37.83 -47.07 -4.65
C GLU A 300 37.14 -47.55 -5.94
N ARG A 301 35.80 -47.60 -5.97
CA ARG A 301 35.02 -47.83 -7.20
C ARG A 301 35.30 -46.77 -8.26
N LYS A 302 35.30 -45.48 -7.90
CA LYS A 302 35.63 -44.38 -8.82
C LYS A 302 37.10 -44.38 -9.27
N LYS A 303 38.01 -44.98 -8.51
CA LYS A 303 39.43 -45.19 -8.91
C LYS A 303 39.62 -46.40 -9.82
N THR A 304 38.77 -47.44 -9.69
CA THR A 304 38.85 -48.68 -10.47
C THR A 304 38.02 -48.64 -11.75
N GLU A 305 37.02 -47.76 -11.83
CA GLU A 305 36.43 -47.34 -13.10
C GLU A 305 37.47 -46.55 -13.91
N LYS A 306 38.07 -47.18 -14.93
CA LYS A 306 38.92 -46.48 -15.90
C LYS A 306 38.15 -45.29 -16.49
N PRO A 307 38.75 -44.09 -16.59
CA PRO A 307 38.07 -42.97 -17.23
C PRO A 307 37.70 -43.37 -18.67
N PHE A 308 36.44 -43.13 -19.03
CA PHE A 308 35.82 -43.42 -20.33
C PHE A 308 36.44 -42.58 -21.49
N GLN A 309 37.70 -42.19 -21.40
CA GLN A 309 38.34 -41.26 -22.34
C GLN A 309 38.95 -41.94 -23.58
N ILE A 310 39.17 -43.26 -23.57
CA ILE A 310 39.83 -43.94 -24.71
C ILE A 310 38.85 -44.35 -25.82
N LYS A 311 37.56 -44.63 -25.51
CA LYS A 311 36.55 -44.96 -26.54
C LYS A 311 35.94 -43.75 -27.24
N ALA A 312 35.85 -42.59 -26.57
CA ALA A 312 35.32 -41.37 -27.19
C ALA A 312 36.25 -40.80 -28.28
N ARG A 313 37.57 -41.00 -28.15
CA ARG A 313 38.56 -40.41 -29.05
C ARG A 313 38.58 -41.01 -30.46
N LYS A 314 38.24 -42.31 -30.61
CA LYS A 314 38.17 -42.99 -31.93
C LYS A 314 36.90 -42.69 -32.73
N MET A 315 35.85 -42.17 -32.10
CA MET A 315 34.58 -41.85 -32.78
C MET A 315 34.51 -40.39 -33.23
N ALA A 316 35.23 -39.48 -32.54
CA ALA A 316 35.35 -38.07 -32.92
C ALA A 316 36.23 -37.82 -34.16
N GLU A 317 37.11 -38.75 -34.54
CA GLU A 317 37.95 -38.63 -35.76
C GLU A 317 37.18 -38.85 -37.08
N LYS A 318 35.89 -39.20 -37.04
CA LYS A 318 35.10 -39.52 -38.26
C LYS A 318 34.03 -38.48 -38.63
N LEU A 319 33.85 -37.43 -37.82
CA LEU A 319 32.81 -36.41 -38.05
C LEU A 319 33.44 -35.08 -38.48
N LYS A 320 32.91 -34.50 -39.57
CA LYS A 320 33.40 -33.26 -40.21
C LYS A 320 32.62 -32.04 -39.72
N ARG A 321 33.22 -30.84 -39.80
CA ARG A 321 32.50 -29.58 -39.51
C ARG A 321 31.48 -29.26 -40.61
N ILE A 322 30.49 -28.41 -40.32
CA ILE A 322 29.40 -28.07 -41.26
C ILE A 322 29.95 -27.62 -42.62
N MET A 323 30.98 -26.76 -42.63
CA MET A 323 31.59 -26.24 -43.85
C MET A 323 32.36 -27.28 -44.67
N GLU A 324 32.95 -28.29 -44.04
CA GLU A 324 33.67 -29.36 -44.74
C GLU A 324 32.68 -30.26 -45.49
N ILE A 325 31.54 -30.56 -44.86
CA ILE A 325 30.47 -31.37 -45.47
C ILE A 325 29.85 -30.64 -46.67
N LEU A 326 29.62 -29.32 -46.55
CA LEU A 326 29.09 -28.52 -47.65
C LEU A 326 30.08 -28.32 -48.80
N LYS A 327 31.40 -28.27 -48.53
CA LYS A 327 32.44 -28.23 -49.58
C LYS A 327 32.54 -29.52 -50.38
N GLU A 328 32.29 -30.67 -49.75
CA GLU A 328 32.31 -31.96 -50.42
C GLU A 328 31.00 -32.24 -51.18
N SER A 329 29.90 -31.63 -50.75
CA SER A 329 28.60 -31.76 -51.42
C SER A 329 28.49 -30.81 -52.61
N LYS A 330 28.44 -31.35 -53.83
CA LYS A 330 28.18 -30.57 -55.06
C LYS A 330 26.70 -30.17 -55.24
N LYS A 331 25.84 -30.44 -54.27
CA LYS A 331 24.39 -30.16 -54.30
C LYS A 331 23.90 -29.62 -52.95
N PRO A 332 22.78 -28.87 -52.91
CA PRO A 332 22.17 -28.44 -51.65
C PRO A 332 21.84 -29.62 -50.74
N VAL A 333 22.21 -29.53 -49.47
CA VAL A 333 22.00 -30.57 -48.44
C VAL A 333 20.92 -30.10 -47.47
N SER A 334 19.98 -30.97 -47.10
CA SER A 334 18.98 -30.58 -46.10
C SER A 334 19.60 -30.39 -44.72
N ALA A 335 19.08 -29.43 -43.94
CA ALA A 335 19.57 -29.14 -42.60
C ALA A 335 19.61 -30.37 -41.69
N LYS A 336 18.63 -31.28 -41.82
CA LYS A 336 18.57 -32.54 -41.08
C LYS A 336 19.72 -33.48 -41.43
N THR A 337 20.02 -33.64 -42.73
CA THR A 337 21.10 -34.52 -43.19
C THR A 337 22.47 -33.94 -42.83
N LEU A 338 22.60 -32.61 -42.92
CA LEU A 338 23.81 -31.90 -42.55
C LEU A 338 24.10 -32.04 -41.04
N TRP A 339 23.09 -31.89 -40.19
CA TRP A 339 23.20 -32.09 -38.75
C TRP A 339 23.64 -33.51 -38.41
N GLN A 340 22.98 -34.52 -38.98
CA GLN A 340 23.28 -35.93 -38.73
C GLN A 340 24.68 -36.36 -39.15
N SER A 341 25.28 -35.64 -40.10
CA SER A 341 26.62 -35.94 -40.62
C SER A 341 27.72 -35.09 -39.97
N SER A 342 27.33 -34.07 -39.19
CA SER A 342 28.25 -33.13 -38.54
C SER A 342 28.77 -33.66 -37.21
N ILE A 343 29.86 -33.05 -36.73
CA ILE A 343 30.37 -33.25 -35.36
C ILE A 343 29.35 -32.88 -34.27
N HIS A 344 28.30 -32.15 -34.63
CA HIS A 344 27.24 -31.69 -33.72
C HIS A 344 25.99 -32.58 -33.72
N LYS A 345 26.05 -33.80 -34.28
CA LYS A 345 24.90 -34.74 -34.33
C LYS A 345 24.21 -34.95 -32.97
N ASP A 346 24.96 -34.93 -31.86
CA ASP A 346 24.41 -35.18 -30.52
C ASP A 346 24.13 -33.87 -29.73
N ASP A 347 24.34 -32.71 -30.35
CA ASP A 347 24.16 -31.38 -29.74
C ASP A 347 23.58 -30.39 -30.76
N ILE A 348 22.24 -30.33 -30.80
CA ILE A 348 21.49 -29.55 -31.80
C ILE A 348 21.68 -28.03 -31.63
N ASP A 349 21.92 -27.55 -30.41
CA ASP A 349 22.10 -26.14 -30.13
C ASP A 349 23.44 -25.65 -30.67
N LYS A 350 24.52 -26.44 -30.51
CA LYS A 350 25.80 -26.13 -31.13
C LYS A 350 25.74 -26.19 -32.66
N PHE A 351 25.00 -27.13 -33.23
CA PHE A 351 24.81 -27.21 -34.67
C PHE A 351 24.18 -25.93 -35.23
N TYR A 352 23.06 -25.47 -34.65
CA TYR A 352 22.43 -24.23 -35.11
C TYR A 352 23.24 -22.98 -34.76
N GLY A 353 24.02 -23.01 -33.68
CA GLY A 353 24.98 -21.95 -33.35
C GLY A 353 26.06 -21.77 -34.42
N GLU A 354 26.73 -22.86 -34.82
CA GLU A 354 27.74 -22.84 -35.90
C GLU A 354 27.09 -22.47 -37.25
N LEU A 355 25.94 -23.07 -37.58
CA LEU A 355 25.22 -22.80 -38.83
C LEU A 355 24.83 -21.32 -38.96
N LYS A 356 24.33 -20.72 -37.87
CA LYS A 356 23.92 -19.32 -37.85
C LYS A 356 25.10 -18.37 -38.12
N ILE A 357 26.26 -18.63 -37.53
CA ILE A 357 27.47 -17.83 -37.76
C ILE A 357 27.83 -17.81 -39.25
N HIS A 358 27.80 -18.97 -39.91
CA HIS A 358 28.15 -19.07 -41.33
C HIS A 358 27.08 -18.50 -42.28
N ILE A 359 25.80 -18.55 -41.91
CA ILE A 359 24.73 -17.87 -42.65
C ILE A 359 24.86 -16.36 -42.52
N GLU A 360 25.11 -15.84 -41.30
CA GLU A 360 25.31 -14.41 -41.05
C GLU A 360 26.58 -13.87 -41.74
N ALA A 361 27.63 -14.69 -41.83
CA ALA A 361 28.83 -14.39 -42.60
C ALA A 361 28.64 -14.48 -44.13
N GLY A 362 27.48 -14.94 -44.61
CA GLY A 362 27.17 -15.10 -46.03
C GLY A 362 27.87 -16.29 -46.69
N GLU A 363 28.48 -17.18 -45.91
CA GLU A 363 29.24 -18.34 -46.41
C GLU A 363 28.34 -19.54 -46.74
N ILE A 364 27.14 -19.58 -46.15
CA ILE A 364 26.11 -20.60 -46.41
C ILE A 364 24.83 -19.89 -46.84
N LYS A 365 24.23 -20.39 -47.92
CA LYS A 365 22.93 -19.93 -48.41
C LYS A 365 21.85 -20.95 -48.02
N GLU A 366 20.82 -20.46 -47.34
CA GLU A 366 19.63 -21.25 -47.01
C GLU A 366 18.51 -20.97 -48.01
N THR A 367 18.01 -22.02 -48.66
CA THR A 367 16.81 -21.96 -49.51
C THR A 367 15.71 -22.82 -48.90
N ARG A 368 14.55 -22.23 -48.62
CA ARG A 368 13.39 -22.95 -48.08
C ARG A 368 12.57 -23.57 -49.20
N ASN A 369 12.36 -24.87 -49.14
CA ASN A 369 11.46 -25.61 -50.03
C ASN A 369 10.39 -26.32 -49.19
N GLY A 370 9.21 -25.68 -49.07
CA GLY A 370 8.12 -26.19 -48.22
C GLY A 370 8.50 -26.22 -46.74
N LYS A 371 8.51 -27.41 -46.13
CA LYS A 371 8.87 -27.64 -44.71
C LYS A 371 10.35 -27.98 -44.50
N GLU A 372 11.17 -28.00 -45.56
CA GLU A 372 12.59 -28.33 -45.48
C GLU A 372 13.48 -27.14 -45.88
N SER A 373 14.58 -26.96 -45.14
CA SER A 373 15.64 -26.00 -45.44
C SER A 373 16.80 -26.72 -46.12
N LEU A 374 17.12 -26.29 -47.35
CA LEU A 374 18.28 -26.75 -48.11
C LEU A 374 19.42 -25.74 -47.95
N LEU A 375 20.61 -26.26 -47.64
CA LEU A 375 21.82 -25.51 -47.33
C LEU A 375 22.89 -25.81 -48.38
N GLU A 376 23.46 -24.76 -48.97
CA GLU A 376 24.57 -24.83 -49.93
C GLU A 376 25.62 -23.77 -49.61
N LEU A 377 26.82 -23.91 -50.17
CA LEU A 377 27.84 -22.86 -50.05
C LEU A 377 27.35 -21.59 -50.76
N GLY A 378 27.48 -20.45 -50.09
CA GLY A 378 27.21 -19.15 -50.70
C GLY A 378 28.25 -18.82 -51.77
N ASP A 379 27.81 -18.19 -52.86
CA ASP A 379 28.72 -17.61 -53.85
C ASP A 379 29.55 -16.51 -53.17
N ARG A 380 30.86 -16.76 -52.97
CA ARG A 380 31.76 -15.75 -52.38
C ARG A 380 31.72 -14.49 -53.24
N LYS A 381 31.39 -13.35 -52.62
CA LYS A 381 31.75 -12.02 -53.14
C LYS A 381 33.21 -11.71 -52.82
#